data_AF-A0AAD7QRH2-F1
#
_entry.id   AF-A0AAD7QRH2-F1
#
_cell.length_a   1.000
_cell.length_b   1.000
_cell.length_c   1.000
_cell.angle_alpha   90.00
_cell.angle_beta   90.00
_cell.angle_gamma   90.00
#
_symmetry.space_group_name_H-M   'P 1'
#
loop_
_entity.id
_entity.type
_entity.pdbx_description
1 polymer ?
#
loop_
_entity_poly.entity_id
_entity_poly.type
_entity_poly.pdbx_seq_one_letter_code
_entity_poly.pdbx_strand_id
1 'polypeptide(L)'
;TANVKRLLRAKSLLIIAYIGHGIIDMESNRLQLLSENGSQKMPWSPIHEHFLASADDYLQNLDVLAVLDCCYAGSAVRAGGNRSVQLLAACDERSTVRSRKDGVTFTQRFRRAAYALQNAGTLLVSVEALFGELQRLKPPTAPDAVHKIIGSARPLVLPLKYRSPSTLRHSVPRGHETTVLFKISLAGEPNDVILSEFQQIAKTLPGEFKISIEKAYESNSVVFVCRTSWEAFARLRSTLDCVFIASVKGPALVHGEPQKSSTRSFGDPVDNRQADQAA
;
A
#
# COMPACT_ATOMS: atom_id res chain seq x y z
N THR A 1 -25.83 -28.83 13.76
CA THR A 1 -24.41 -29.03 14.13
C THR A 1 -23.44 -29.02 12.94
N ALA A 2 -23.78 -29.59 11.77
CA ALA A 2 -22.93 -29.52 10.57
C ALA A 2 -22.90 -28.12 9.89
N ASN A 3 -24.04 -27.42 9.80
CA ASN A 3 -24.11 -26.07 9.21
C ASN A 3 -23.36 -25.00 10.02
N VAL A 4 -23.35 -25.12 11.35
CA VAL A 4 -22.60 -24.21 12.24
C VAL A 4 -21.09 -24.43 12.08
N LYS A 5 -20.63 -25.70 11.99
CA LYS A 5 -19.22 -26.00 11.67
C LYS A 5 -18.82 -25.54 10.26
N ARG A 6 -19.75 -25.50 9.30
CA ARG A 6 -19.52 -24.96 7.95
C ARG A 6 -19.42 -23.44 7.94
N LEU A 7 -20.26 -22.74 8.71
CA LEU A 7 -20.18 -21.28 8.92
C LEU A 7 -18.87 -20.88 9.61
N LEU A 8 -18.40 -21.66 10.58
CA LEU A 8 -17.13 -21.42 11.28
C LEU A 8 -15.88 -21.68 10.40
N ARG A 9 -16.02 -22.36 9.26
CA ARG A 9 -14.97 -22.57 8.25
C ARG A 9 -15.06 -21.61 7.06
N ALA A 10 -16.15 -20.85 6.94
CA ALA A 10 -16.31 -19.90 5.86
C ALA A 10 -15.43 -18.67 6.15
N LYS A 11 -14.54 -18.34 5.21
CA LYS A 11 -13.79 -17.09 5.29
C LYS A 11 -14.77 -15.93 5.23
N SER A 12 -14.63 -15.03 6.19
CA SER A 12 -15.51 -13.87 6.36
C SER A 12 -14.66 -12.59 6.34
N LEU A 13 -15.26 -11.51 5.87
CA LEU A 13 -14.65 -10.18 5.88
C LEU A 13 -15.41 -9.30 6.88
N LEU A 14 -14.70 -8.76 7.87
CA LEU A 14 -15.19 -7.71 8.75
C LEU A 14 -14.69 -6.36 8.27
N ILE A 15 -15.60 -5.42 8.01
CA ILE A 15 -15.24 -4.03 7.70
C ILE A 15 -15.57 -3.17 8.91
N ILE A 16 -14.55 -2.52 9.48
CA ILE A 16 -14.69 -1.59 10.60
C ILE A 16 -14.50 -0.18 10.04
N ALA A 17 -15.55 0.64 10.05
CA ALA A 17 -15.50 2.01 9.54
C ALA A 17 -15.76 3.02 10.66
N TYR A 18 -14.90 4.02 10.79
CA TYR A 18 -15.12 5.18 11.66
C TYR A 18 -14.94 6.47 10.86
N ILE A 19 -15.91 7.37 10.98
CA ILE A 19 -15.94 8.67 10.30
C ILE A 19 -16.25 9.72 11.37
N GLY A 20 -15.29 10.56 11.70
CA GLY A 20 -15.44 11.47 12.82
C GLY A 20 -14.14 12.17 13.22
N HIS A 21 -14.03 12.49 14.50
CA HIS A 21 -12.88 13.21 15.07
C HIS A 21 -11.95 12.24 15.77
N GLY A 22 -10.67 12.35 15.46
CA GLY A 22 -9.59 11.59 16.08
C GLY A 22 -8.63 12.54 16.76
N ILE A 23 -8.12 12.16 17.93
CA ILE A 23 -7.01 12.84 18.60
C ILE A 23 -5.95 11.83 18.99
N ILE A 24 -4.72 12.29 19.16
CA ILE A 24 -3.68 11.50 19.83
C ILE A 24 -3.76 11.80 21.31
N ASP A 25 -3.87 10.75 22.10
CA ASP A 25 -3.65 10.84 23.53
C ASP A 25 -2.17 11.11 23.81
N MET A 26 -1.86 12.22 24.47
CA MET A 26 -0.47 12.66 24.66
C MET A 26 0.30 11.76 25.62
N GLU A 27 -0.39 11.08 26.54
CA GLU A 27 0.22 10.17 27.50
C GLU A 27 0.54 8.81 26.86
N SER A 28 -0.44 8.17 26.23
CA SER A 28 -0.24 6.85 25.63
C SER A 28 0.32 6.89 24.20
N ASN A 29 0.34 8.05 23.55
CA ASN A 29 0.65 8.22 22.13
C ASN A 29 -0.20 7.29 21.24
N ARG A 30 -1.49 7.17 21.55
CA ARG A 30 -2.45 6.31 20.83
C ARG A 30 -3.64 7.11 20.32
N LEU A 31 -4.23 6.64 19.23
CA LEU A 31 -5.46 7.19 18.67
C LEU A 31 -6.63 7.03 19.65
N GLN A 32 -7.34 8.13 19.90
CA GLN A 32 -8.64 8.17 20.54
C GLN A 32 -9.68 8.70 19.56
N LEU A 33 -10.82 8.01 19.51
CA LEU A 33 -11.99 8.41 18.75
C LEU A 33 -12.89 9.27 19.64
N LEU A 34 -13.44 10.34 19.07
CA LEU A 34 -14.32 11.24 19.80
C LEU A 34 -15.78 11.04 19.41
N SER A 35 -16.68 11.23 20.37
CA SER A 35 -18.10 11.44 20.08
C SER A 35 -18.32 12.73 19.31
N GLU A 36 -19.50 12.88 18.69
CA GLU A 36 -19.86 14.06 17.90
C GLU A 36 -19.71 15.39 18.68
N ASN A 37 -20.08 15.38 19.95
CA ASN A 37 -19.94 16.53 20.87
C ASN A 37 -18.58 16.61 21.57
N GLY A 38 -17.65 15.68 21.29
CA GLY A 38 -16.33 15.60 21.93
C GLY A 38 -16.33 15.24 23.41
N SER A 39 -17.48 14.93 24.01
CA SER A 39 -17.59 14.65 25.46
C SER A 39 -17.11 13.26 25.84
N GLN A 40 -17.16 12.30 24.92
CA GLN A 40 -16.69 10.94 25.12
C GLN A 40 -15.46 10.68 24.26
N LYS A 41 -14.47 10.03 24.88
CA LYS A 41 -13.26 9.57 24.24
C LYS A 41 -13.21 8.05 24.32
N MET A 42 -13.05 7.39 23.18
CA MET A 42 -12.89 5.96 23.09
C MET A 42 -11.47 5.65 22.59
N PRO A 43 -10.63 4.95 23.36
CA PRO A 43 -9.34 4.50 22.84
C PRO A 43 -9.55 3.53 21.67
N TRP A 44 -8.74 3.65 20.62
CA TRP A 44 -8.74 2.70 19.50
C TRP A 44 -8.17 1.33 19.89
N SER A 45 -7.32 1.30 20.93
CA SER A 45 -6.59 0.12 21.39
C SER A 45 -7.45 -1.15 21.53
N PRO A 46 -8.64 -1.13 22.15
CA PRO A 46 -9.43 -2.35 22.32
C PRO A 46 -9.90 -2.93 20.97
N ILE A 47 -10.25 -2.08 20.00
CA ILE A 47 -10.62 -2.52 18.65
C ILE A 47 -9.39 -3.09 17.95
N HIS A 48 -8.26 -2.39 18.03
CA HIS A 48 -7.00 -2.84 17.42
C HIS A 48 -6.54 -4.19 17.98
N GLU A 49 -6.45 -4.30 19.31
CA GLU A 49 -5.95 -5.49 19.99
C GLU A 49 -6.85 -6.70 19.71
N HIS A 50 -8.17 -6.52 19.75
CA HIS A 50 -9.09 -7.63 19.55
C HIS A 50 -9.25 -8.04 18.08
N PHE A 51 -9.38 -7.09 17.14
CA PHE A 51 -9.71 -7.43 15.75
C PHE A 51 -8.51 -7.42 14.80
N LEU A 52 -7.54 -6.53 15.01
CA LEU A 52 -6.45 -6.29 14.07
C LEU A 52 -5.17 -7.05 14.45
N ALA A 53 -4.80 -7.02 15.74
CA ALA A 53 -3.57 -7.62 16.24
C ALA A 53 -3.75 -9.03 16.84
N SER A 54 -5.00 -9.43 17.15
CA SER A 54 -5.26 -10.74 17.78
C SER A 54 -4.76 -11.89 16.90
N ALA A 55 -4.03 -12.79 17.56
CA ALA A 55 -3.59 -14.09 17.05
C ALA A 55 -4.55 -15.23 17.42
N ASP A 56 -5.73 -14.91 17.98
CA ASP A 56 -6.69 -15.92 18.44
C ASP A 56 -7.12 -16.83 17.28
N ASP A 57 -7.05 -18.14 17.53
CA ASP A 57 -7.39 -19.17 16.56
C ASP A 57 -8.83 -19.05 16.03
N TYR A 58 -9.74 -18.54 16.86
CA TYR A 58 -11.14 -18.29 16.52
C TYR A 58 -11.31 -17.26 15.40
N LEU A 59 -10.35 -16.33 15.24
CA LEU A 59 -10.39 -15.29 14.23
C LEU A 59 -9.64 -15.68 12.94
N GLN A 60 -9.03 -16.87 12.84
CA GLN A 60 -8.21 -17.26 11.68
C GLN A 60 -8.95 -17.20 10.34
N ASN A 61 -10.27 -17.36 10.34
CA ASN A 61 -11.11 -17.28 9.14
C ASN A 61 -11.70 -15.87 8.92
N LEU A 62 -11.30 -14.89 9.72
CA LEU A 62 -11.77 -13.51 9.65
C LEU A 62 -10.67 -12.59 9.10
N ASP A 63 -10.89 -12.14 7.88
CA ASP A 63 -10.15 -11.05 7.27
C ASP A 63 -10.76 -9.70 7.72
N VAL A 64 -9.94 -8.66 7.88
CA VAL A 64 -10.39 -7.38 8.44
C VAL A 64 -9.93 -6.20 7.60
N LEU A 65 -10.86 -5.33 7.20
CA LEU A 65 -10.58 -4.02 6.61
C LEU A 65 -11.01 -2.91 7.56
N ALA A 66 -10.07 -2.15 8.08
CA ALA A 66 -10.36 -0.92 8.81
C ALA A 66 -10.39 0.28 7.84
N VAL A 67 -11.37 1.16 7.98
CA VAL A 67 -11.52 2.40 7.20
C VAL A 67 -11.71 3.56 8.16
N LEU A 68 -10.73 4.46 8.24
CA LEU A 68 -10.71 5.55 9.22
C LEU A 68 -10.67 6.92 8.53
N ASP A 69 -11.78 7.65 8.61
CA ASP A 69 -11.91 9.06 8.19
C ASP A 69 -11.88 9.98 9.41
N CYS A 70 -10.68 10.16 9.96
CA CYS A 70 -10.41 11.05 11.09
C CYS A 70 -8.95 11.54 11.08
N CYS A 71 -8.64 12.53 11.92
CA CYS A 71 -7.26 12.99 12.12
C CYS A 71 -6.41 11.89 12.74
N TYR A 72 -5.12 11.84 12.35
CA TYR A 72 -4.15 10.86 12.85
C TYR A 72 -4.53 9.40 12.61
N ALA A 73 -5.45 9.14 11.66
CA ALA A 73 -5.94 7.80 11.35
C ALA A 73 -4.82 6.81 11.00
N GLY A 74 -3.70 7.29 10.45
CA GLY A 74 -2.53 6.46 10.16
C GLY A 74 -1.83 5.90 11.40
N SER A 75 -2.05 6.47 12.59
CA SER A 75 -1.47 6.00 13.87
C SER A 75 -2.17 4.75 14.43
N ALA A 76 -3.29 4.34 13.82
CA ALA A 76 -4.17 3.29 14.31
C ALA A 76 -3.59 1.85 14.27
N VAL A 77 -2.28 1.67 14.06
CA VAL A 77 -1.74 0.35 13.70
C VAL A 77 -0.34 0.08 14.25
N ARG A 78 -0.14 -1.16 14.73
CA ARG A 78 1.15 -1.86 14.76
C ARG A 78 1.05 -3.19 14.00
N ALA A 79 2.11 -3.59 13.31
CA ALA A 79 2.14 -4.82 12.51
C ALA A 79 1.99 -6.08 13.38
N GLY A 80 1.32 -7.12 12.86
CA GLY A 80 1.23 -8.43 13.49
C GLY A 80 0.15 -9.35 12.92
N GLY A 81 0.41 -10.66 12.97
CA GLY A 81 -0.58 -11.71 12.72
C GLY A 81 -0.57 -12.35 11.32
N ASN A 82 -1.17 -13.54 11.22
CA ASN A 82 -1.18 -14.37 10.00
C ASN A 82 -2.42 -14.14 9.10
N ARG A 83 -3.33 -13.25 9.51
CA ARG A 83 -4.62 -12.97 8.85
C ARG A 83 -4.50 -11.80 7.89
N SER A 84 -5.34 -11.71 6.86
CA SER A 84 -5.33 -10.51 6.02
C SER A 84 -6.04 -9.37 6.75
N VAL A 85 -5.26 -8.44 7.26
CA VAL A 85 -5.72 -7.27 7.98
C VAL A 85 -5.14 -6.05 7.28
N GLN A 86 -6.01 -5.16 6.81
CA GLN A 86 -5.59 -3.94 6.12
C GLN A 86 -6.31 -2.72 6.69
N LEU A 87 -5.64 -1.56 6.63
CA LEU A 87 -6.19 -0.26 7.00
C LEU A 87 -6.16 0.67 5.79
N LEU A 88 -7.28 1.36 5.57
CA LEU A 88 -7.33 2.60 4.79
C LEU A 88 -7.63 3.78 5.72
N ALA A 89 -6.76 4.78 5.72
CA ALA A 89 -6.84 5.95 6.57
C ALA A 89 -6.85 7.25 5.75
N ALA A 90 -7.57 8.25 6.25
CA ALA A 90 -7.70 9.56 5.61
C ALA A 90 -6.40 10.37 5.54
N CYS A 91 -5.48 10.10 6.47
CA CYS A 91 -4.21 10.79 6.60
C CYS A 91 -3.19 9.90 7.33
N ASP A 92 -1.93 10.33 7.34
CA ASP A 92 -0.87 9.68 8.10
C ASP A 92 -1.01 9.85 9.63
N GLU A 93 -0.03 9.34 10.38
CA GLU A 93 -0.03 9.34 11.85
C GLU A 93 0.26 10.71 12.48
N ARG A 94 0.78 11.68 11.73
CA ARG A 94 1.17 13.02 12.20
C ARG A 94 0.29 14.14 11.63
N SER A 95 -0.53 13.80 10.65
CA SER A 95 -1.36 14.74 9.92
C SER A 95 -2.76 14.87 10.53
N THR A 96 -3.23 16.10 10.61
CA THR A 96 -4.65 16.40 10.84
C THR A 96 -5.38 16.50 9.51
N VAL A 97 -6.58 15.93 9.42
CA VAL A 97 -7.50 16.22 8.31
C VAL A 97 -8.05 17.63 8.56
N ARG A 98 -7.49 18.64 7.88
CA ARG A 98 -7.97 20.03 8.03
C ARG A 98 -9.44 20.17 7.66
N SER A 99 -10.09 21.10 8.35
CA SER A 99 -11.52 21.41 8.37
C SER A 99 -12.20 21.41 6.99
N ARG A 100 -13.46 20.95 6.99
CA ARG A 100 -14.40 20.80 5.86
C ARG A 100 -14.65 22.08 5.01
N LYS A 101 -13.97 23.19 5.28
CA LYS A 101 -14.23 24.49 4.64
C LYS A 101 -13.79 24.56 3.17
N ASP A 102 -12.74 23.84 2.75
CA ASP A 102 -12.15 24.05 1.42
C ASP A 102 -11.80 22.76 0.63
N GLY A 103 -12.36 21.59 0.97
CA GLY A 103 -11.91 20.33 0.36
C GLY A 103 -12.87 19.14 0.38
N VAL A 104 -12.56 18.15 -0.45
CA VAL A 104 -13.28 16.86 -0.55
C VAL A 104 -12.83 15.93 0.58
N THR A 105 -13.77 15.36 1.33
CA THR A 105 -13.46 14.44 2.44
C THR A 105 -12.86 13.13 1.95
N PHE A 106 -12.16 12.38 2.82
CA PHE A 106 -11.68 11.06 2.47
C PHE A 106 -12.83 10.13 2.07
N THR A 107 -13.93 10.10 2.82
CA THR A 107 -15.11 9.28 2.47
C THR A 107 -15.67 9.63 1.10
N GLN A 108 -15.72 10.92 0.73
CA GLN A 108 -16.14 11.35 -0.60
C GLN A 108 -15.17 10.88 -1.70
N ARG A 109 -13.86 10.99 -1.46
CA ARG A 109 -12.83 10.47 -2.39
C ARG A 109 -12.92 8.95 -2.54
N PHE A 110 -13.08 8.24 -1.42
CA PHE A 110 -13.24 6.79 -1.38
C PHE A 110 -14.45 6.34 -2.20
N ARG A 111 -15.60 7.00 -2.02
CA ARG A 111 -16.80 6.74 -2.81
C ARG A 111 -16.57 6.98 -4.31
N ARG A 112 -15.88 8.07 -4.67
CA ARG A 112 -15.55 8.39 -6.07
C ARG A 112 -14.63 7.32 -6.68
N ALA A 113 -13.61 6.87 -5.95
CA ALA A 113 -12.71 5.81 -6.40
C ALA A 113 -13.45 4.47 -6.60
N ALA A 114 -14.28 4.07 -5.64
CA ALA A 114 -15.09 2.86 -5.75
C ALA A 114 -16.03 2.92 -6.98
N TYR A 115 -16.68 4.07 -7.23
CA TYR A 115 -17.52 4.25 -8.41
C TYR A 115 -16.74 4.28 -9.71
N ALA A 116 -15.54 4.87 -9.74
CA ALA A 116 -14.71 4.86 -10.93
C ALA A 116 -14.34 3.42 -11.34
N LEU A 117 -13.93 2.60 -10.38
CA LEU A 117 -13.63 1.18 -10.61
C LEU A 117 -14.87 0.37 -11.01
N GLN A 118 -16.01 0.62 -10.36
CA GLN A 118 -17.29 0.02 -10.72
C GLN A 118 -17.67 0.34 -12.19
N ASN A 119 -17.55 1.62 -12.58
CA ASN A 119 -17.88 2.09 -13.93
C ASN A 119 -16.89 1.59 -14.99
N ALA A 120 -15.66 1.25 -14.59
CA ALA A 120 -14.68 0.58 -15.45
C ALA A 120 -15.01 -0.90 -15.71
N GLY A 121 -16.07 -1.43 -15.08
CA GLY A 121 -16.51 -2.83 -15.23
C GLY A 121 -15.81 -3.80 -14.27
N THR A 122 -15.05 -3.30 -13.30
CA THR A 122 -14.33 -4.14 -12.34
C THR A 122 -15.29 -4.60 -11.23
N LEU A 123 -15.64 -5.89 -11.24
CA LEU A 123 -16.57 -6.51 -10.27
C LEU A 123 -15.89 -6.88 -8.95
N LEU A 124 -14.59 -7.15 -8.98
CA LEU A 124 -13.77 -7.55 -7.84
C LEU A 124 -12.59 -6.59 -7.76
N VAL A 125 -12.54 -5.81 -6.69
CA VAL A 125 -11.55 -4.76 -6.51
C VAL A 125 -10.70 -5.07 -5.28
N SER A 126 -9.38 -5.14 -5.45
CA SER A 126 -8.48 -5.22 -4.32
C SER A 126 -8.46 -3.89 -3.56
N VAL A 127 -8.20 -3.93 -2.25
CA VAL A 127 -8.05 -2.71 -1.44
C VAL A 127 -6.87 -1.87 -1.95
N GLU A 128 -5.83 -2.50 -2.47
CA GLU A 128 -4.69 -1.84 -3.12
C GLU A 128 -5.11 -1.09 -4.39
N ALA A 129 -5.96 -1.68 -5.23
CA ALA A 129 -6.50 -1.04 -6.43
C ALA A 129 -7.38 0.16 -6.07
N LEU A 130 -8.22 -0.01 -5.04
CA LEU A 130 -9.06 1.05 -4.50
C LEU A 130 -8.22 2.21 -3.96
N PHE A 131 -7.14 1.90 -3.23
CA PHE A 131 -6.19 2.89 -2.75
C PHE A 131 -5.49 3.62 -3.90
N GLY A 132 -5.04 2.90 -4.93
CA GLY A 132 -4.43 3.51 -6.11
C GLY A 132 -5.38 4.49 -6.81
N GLU A 133 -6.63 4.09 -6.99
CA GLU A 133 -7.66 4.95 -7.60
C GLU A 133 -8.00 6.15 -6.71
N LEU A 134 -8.06 5.96 -5.39
CA LEU A 134 -8.25 7.02 -4.41
C LEU A 134 -7.16 8.09 -4.50
N GLN A 135 -5.90 7.67 -4.64
CA GLN A 135 -4.76 8.58 -4.81
C GLN A 135 -4.75 9.22 -6.19
N ARG A 136 -5.12 8.49 -7.25
CA ARG A 136 -5.21 9.01 -8.62
C ARG A 136 -6.25 10.13 -8.75
N LEU A 137 -7.39 10.00 -8.07
CA LEU A 137 -8.48 10.97 -8.08
C LEU A 137 -8.33 12.07 -7.01
N LYS A 138 -7.22 12.07 -6.27
CA LYS A 138 -6.97 13.02 -5.18
C LYS A 138 -6.85 14.46 -5.73
N PRO A 139 -7.67 15.42 -5.23
CA PRO A 139 -7.45 16.83 -5.49
C PRO A 139 -6.11 17.30 -4.89
N PRO A 140 -5.42 18.29 -5.48
CA PRO A 140 -4.13 18.78 -4.97
C PRO A 140 -4.14 19.21 -3.50
N THR A 141 -5.26 19.73 -3.01
CA THR A 141 -5.42 20.22 -1.63
C THR A 141 -5.79 19.12 -0.62
N ALA A 142 -6.12 17.91 -1.07
CA ALA A 142 -6.52 16.83 -0.19
C ALA A 142 -5.29 16.08 0.36
N PRO A 143 -5.31 15.67 1.65
CA PRO A 143 -4.23 14.88 2.23
C PRO A 143 -4.10 13.53 1.54
N ASP A 144 -2.88 13.02 1.51
CA ASP A 144 -2.63 11.64 1.05
C ASP A 144 -3.36 10.67 1.96
N ALA A 145 -4.11 9.77 1.33
CA ALA A 145 -4.62 8.63 2.05
C ALA A 145 -3.46 7.70 2.40
N VAL A 146 -3.69 6.86 3.41
CA VAL A 146 -2.72 5.85 3.83
C VAL A 146 -3.35 4.48 3.70
N HIS A 147 -2.62 3.56 3.07
CA HIS A 147 -2.91 2.14 3.09
C HIS A 147 -1.81 1.42 3.86
N LYS A 148 -2.20 0.59 4.83
CA LYS A 148 -1.29 -0.25 5.61
C LYS A 148 -1.78 -1.69 5.57
N ILE A 149 -0.87 -2.62 5.31
CA ILE A 149 -1.09 -4.05 5.51
C ILE A 149 -0.51 -4.39 6.89
N ILE A 150 -1.36 -4.95 7.74
CA ILE A 150 -1.09 -5.12 9.18
C ILE A 150 -0.68 -6.56 9.49
N GLY A 151 -1.36 -7.51 8.86
CA GLY A 151 -1.06 -8.94 8.98
C GLY A 151 -0.43 -9.50 7.69
N SER A 152 -1.02 -10.57 7.17
CA SER A 152 -0.62 -11.21 5.92
C SER A 152 -0.76 -10.27 4.72
N ALA A 153 0.24 -10.26 3.83
CA ALA A 153 0.24 -9.55 2.55
C ALA A 153 -0.75 -10.10 1.50
N ARG A 154 -1.66 -11.01 1.90
CA ARG A 154 -2.73 -11.50 1.03
C ARG A 154 -3.70 -10.34 0.71
N PRO A 155 -3.97 -10.05 -0.57
CA PRO A 155 -4.87 -8.96 -0.93
C PRO A 155 -6.30 -9.18 -0.44
N LEU A 156 -6.91 -8.14 0.14
CA LEU A 156 -8.35 -8.12 0.41
C LEU A 156 -9.11 -7.71 -0.86
N VAL A 157 -10.06 -8.54 -1.29
CA VAL A 157 -10.86 -8.30 -2.50
C VAL A 157 -12.30 -7.98 -2.12
N LEU A 158 -12.76 -6.80 -2.53
CA LEU A 158 -14.10 -6.30 -2.29
C LEU A 158 -14.99 -6.56 -3.52
N PRO A 159 -16.16 -7.20 -3.34
CA PRO A 159 -17.13 -7.30 -4.41
C PRO A 159 -17.81 -5.94 -4.63
N LEU A 160 -17.68 -5.39 -5.83
CA LEU A 160 -18.47 -4.25 -6.26
C LEU A 160 -19.70 -4.75 -7.02
N LYS A 161 -20.89 -4.32 -6.60
CA LYS A 161 -22.12 -4.65 -7.32
C LYS A 161 -22.02 -4.11 -8.74
N TYR A 162 -22.36 -4.89 -9.76
CA TYR A 162 -22.50 -4.34 -11.10
C TYR A 162 -23.63 -3.32 -11.10
N ARG A 163 -23.35 -2.09 -11.56
CA ARG A 163 -24.40 -1.12 -11.84
C ARG A 163 -24.60 -1.14 -13.34
N SER A 164 -25.82 -1.44 -13.79
CA SER A 164 -26.16 -1.35 -15.22
C SER A 164 -25.72 0.03 -15.72
N PRO A 165 -24.95 0.10 -16.82
CA PRO A 165 -24.43 1.35 -17.32
C PRO A 165 -25.60 2.28 -17.62
N SER A 166 -25.73 3.37 -16.86
CA SER A 166 -26.67 4.43 -17.20
C SER A 166 -26.29 4.97 -18.58
N THR A 167 -27.28 5.17 -19.44
CA THR A 167 -27.14 5.62 -20.84
C THR A 167 -26.45 6.97 -21.00
N LEU A 168 -26.28 7.74 -19.92
CA LEU A 168 -25.43 8.92 -19.85
C LEU A 168 -23.99 8.52 -19.50
N ARG A 169 -23.28 7.94 -20.47
CA ARG A 169 -21.84 7.72 -20.38
C ARG A 169 -21.12 9.01 -20.75
N HIS A 170 -20.79 9.84 -19.76
CA HIS A 170 -19.53 10.55 -19.87
C HIS A 170 -18.45 9.48 -19.73
N SER A 171 -17.84 9.11 -20.86
CA SER A 171 -16.58 8.37 -20.84
C SER A 171 -15.62 9.18 -19.99
N VAL A 172 -15.45 8.78 -18.72
CA VAL A 172 -14.28 9.22 -17.98
C VAL A 172 -13.13 8.72 -18.84
N PRO A 173 -12.30 9.62 -19.41
CA PRO A 173 -11.16 9.18 -20.21
C PRO A 173 -10.42 8.17 -19.35
N ARG A 174 -10.07 7.00 -19.91
CA ARG A 174 -9.11 6.10 -19.27
C ARG A 174 -7.90 6.96 -18.96
N GLY A 175 -7.80 7.41 -17.71
CA GLY A 175 -6.79 8.36 -17.31
C GLY A 175 -5.44 7.74 -17.63
N HIS A 176 -4.52 8.55 -18.13
CA HIS A 176 -3.15 8.10 -18.38
C HIS A 176 -2.67 7.26 -17.20
N GLU A 177 -2.03 6.13 -17.52
CA GLU A 177 -1.48 5.24 -16.52
C GLU A 177 -0.64 6.05 -15.54
N THR A 178 -1.08 6.02 -14.29
CA THR A 178 -0.51 6.84 -13.22
C THR A 178 0.35 5.90 -12.38
N THR A 179 1.66 6.06 -12.51
CA THR A 179 2.65 5.28 -11.78
C THR A 179 3.10 6.02 -10.52
N VAL A 180 3.65 5.28 -9.56
CA VAL A 180 4.26 5.79 -8.34
C VAL A 180 5.77 5.80 -8.49
N LEU A 181 6.39 6.93 -8.18
CA LEU A 181 7.82 7.05 -7.94
C LEU A 181 8.05 7.03 -6.43
N PHE A 182 8.93 6.16 -5.96
CA PHE A 182 9.30 6.05 -4.56
C PHE A 182 10.81 5.80 -4.42
N LYS A 183 11.35 6.02 -3.22
CA LYS A 183 12.73 5.66 -2.90
C LYS A 183 12.83 4.62 -1.80
N ILE A 184 13.89 3.84 -1.89
CA ILE A 184 14.42 3.00 -0.82
C ILE A 184 15.81 3.53 -0.50
N SER A 185 16.08 3.82 0.77
CA SER A 185 17.40 4.27 1.22
C SER A 185 18.05 3.15 2.01
N LEU A 186 19.30 2.80 1.69
CA LEU A 186 20.08 1.86 2.47
C LEU A 186 21.10 2.63 3.30
N ALA A 187 21.20 2.29 4.59
CA ALA A 187 22.19 2.88 5.47
C ALA A 187 23.52 2.12 5.33
N GLY A 188 24.60 2.84 5.03
CA GLY A 188 25.94 2.27 4.95
C GLY A 188 26.85 3.06 4.01
N GLU A 189 28.16 2.78 4.07
CA GLU A 189 29.14 3.35 3.14
C GLU A 189 29.06 2.67 1.77
N PRO A 190 29.18 3.42 0.66
CA PRO A 190 29.05 2.90 -0.70
C PRO A 190 30.17 1.90 -1.02
N ASN A 191 29.92 0.63 -0.77
CA ASN A 191 30.79 -0.48 -1.14
C ASN A 191 29.96 -1.60 -1.79
N ASP A 192 30.64 -2.58 -2.38
CA ASP A 192 30.01 -3.73 -3.04
C ASP A 192 29.07 -4.53 -2.11
N VAL A 193 29.25 -4.39 -0.79
CA VAL A 193 28.42 -5.05 0.22
C VAL A 193 26.99 -4.53 0.18
N ILE A 194 26.76 -3.22 0.06
CA ILE A 194 25.38 -2.67 0.01
C ILE A 194 24.60 -3.15 -1.20
N LEU A 195 25.25 -3.25 -2.36
CA LEU A 195 24.62 -3.81 -3.56
C LEU A 195 24.28 -5.29 -3.37
N SER A 196 25.17 -6.06 -2.73
CA SER A 196 24.91 -7.46 -2.39
C SER A 196 23.77 -7.63 -1.39
N GLU A 197 23.68 -6.75 -0.39
CA GLU A 197 22.58 -6.72 0.59
C GLU A 197 21.26 -6.34 -0.08
N PHE A 198 21.26 -5.35 -0.96
CA PHE A 198 20.07 -5.01 -1.75
C PHE A 198 19.63 -6.19 -2.62
N GLN A 199 20.57 -6.89 -3.27
CA GLN A 199 20.26 -8.09 -4.03
C GLN A 199 19.67 -9.19 -3.13
N GLN A 200 20.17 -9.34 -1.92
CA GLN A 200 19.64 -10.30 -0.96
C GLN A 200 18.23 -9.92 -0.49
N ILE A 201 17.97 -8.64 -0.21
CA ILE A 201 16.63 -8.11 0.08
C ILE A 201 15.70 -8.33 -1.11
N ALA A 202 16.15 -8.05 -2.33
CA ALA A 202 15.36 -8.28 -3.54
C ALA A 202 14.99 -9.77 -3.71
N LYS A 203 15.88 -10.70 -3.30
CA LYS A 203 15.57 -12.15 -3.25
C LYS A 203 14.53 -12.52 -2.19
N THR A 204 14.36 -11.72 -1.14
CA THR A 204 13.31 -11.94 -0.12
C THR A 204 11.93 -11.44 -0.55
N LEU A 205 11.85 -10.68 -1.64
CA LEU A 205 10.57 -10.19 -2.12
C LEU A 205 9.70 -11.32 -2.66
N PRO A 206 8.37 -11.21 -2.54
CA PRO A 206 7.46 -12.16 -3.16
C PRO A 206 7.74 -12.34 -4.65
N GLY A 207 7.65 -13.57 -5.15
CA GLY A 207 8.07 -13.93 -6.52
C GLY A 207 7.31 -13.21 -7.64
N GLU A 208 6.18 -12.58 -7.33
CA GLU A 208 5.46 -11.69 -8.24
C GLU A 208 6.18 -10.36 -8.53
N PHE A 209 7.14 -9.95 -7.70
CA PHE A 209 7.91 -8.73 -7.91
C PHE A 209 9.16 -9.01 -8.74
N LYS A 210 9.31 -8.25 -9.83
CA LYS A 210 10.55 -8.20 -10.61
C LYS A 210 11.23 -6.87 -10.35
N ILE A 211 12.45 -6.90 -9.80
CA ILE A 211 13.28 -5.71 -9.62
C ILE A 211 14.40 -5.75 -10.66
N SER A 212 14.54 -4.65 -11.41
CA SER A 212 15.67 -4.41 -12.30
C SER A 212 16.31 -3.07 -11.94
N ILE A 213 17.64 -3.04 -11.90
CA ILE A 213 18.41 -1.80 -11.72
C ILE A 213 18.68 -1.24 -13.11
N GLU A 214 18.07 -0.11 -13.45
CA GLU A 214 18.28 0.53 -14.75
C GLU A 214 19.59 1.33 -14.80
N LYS A 215 19.90 2.04 -13.71
CA LYS A 215 21.09 2.90 -13.58
C LYS A 215 21.60 2.87 -12.14
N ALA A 216 22.91 3.00 -11.99
CA ALA A 216 23.59 3.21 -10.71
C ALA A 216 24.55 4.39 -10.87
N TYR A 217 24.66 5.21 -9.83
CA TYR A 217 25.51 6.40 -9.79
C TYR A 217 26.39 6.35 -8.55
N GLU A 218 27.63 6.83 -8.67
CA GLU A 218 28.52 6.98 -7.54
C GLU A 218 27.95 8.03 -6.57
N SER A 219 27.91 7.71 -5.28
CA SER A 219 27.33 8.56 -4.24
C SER A 219 27.85 8.11 -2.87
N ASN A 220 27.95 9.04 -1.93
CA ASN A 220 28.28 8.76 -0.52
C ASN A 220 27.15 8.01 0.23
N SER A 221 26.02 7.77 -0.44
CA SER A 221 24.87 7.03 0.08
C SER A 221 24.13 6.33 -1.05
N VAL A 222 23.53 5.17 -0.77
CA VAL A 222 22.79 4.41 -1.80
C VAL A 222 21.29 4.69 -1.69
N VAL A 223 20.74 5.26 -2.76
CA VAL A 223 19.30 5.52 -2.91
C VAL A 223 18.81 4.86 -4.19
N PHE A 224 17.84 3.97 -4.05
CA PHE A 224 17.12 3.40 -5.20
C PHE A 224 15.88 4.24 -5.45
N VAL A 225 15.74 4.79 -6.65
CA VAL A 225 14.52 5.45 -7.11
C VAL A 225 13.76 4.49 -8.01
N CYS A 226 12.59 4.07 -7.56
CA CYS A 226 11.81 3.01 -8.16
C CYS A 226 10.51 3.57 -8.74
N ARG A 227 10.10 3.05 -9.89
CA ARG A 227 8.83 3.37 -10.54
C ARG A 227 7.95 2.13 -10.62
N THR A 228 6.69 2.23 -10.19
CA THR A 228 5.78 1.06 -10.18
C THR A 228 4.30 1.46 -10.21
N SER A 229 3.38 0.49 -10.18
CA SER A 229 1.95 0.75 -10.01
C SER A 229 1.61 1.09 -8.56
N TRP A 230 0.48 1.75 -8.30
CA TRP A 230 0.05 2.01 -6.92
C TRP A 230 -0.11 0.74 -6.09
N GLU A 231 -0.59 -0.35 -6.71
CA GLU A 231 -0.80 -1.63 -6.04
C GLU A 231 0.53 -2.25 -5.60
N ALA A 232 1.52 -2.25 -6.49
CA ALA A 232 2.84 -2.76 -6.19
C ALA A 232 3.55 -1.90 -5.13
N PHE A 233 3.44 -0.58 -5.21
CA PHE A 233 3.96 0.33 -4.18
C PHE A 233 3.34 0.05 -2.80
N ALA A 234 2.01 -0.10 -2.74
CA ALA A 234 1.29 -0.36 -1.50
C ALA A 234 1.77 -1.65 -0.81
N ARG A 235 1.98 -2.71 -1.58
CA ARG A 235 2.52 -3.98 -1.08
C ARG A 235 4.00 -3.90 -0.71
N LEU A 236 4.83 -3.23 -1.51
CA LEU A 236 6.25 -3.06 -1.19
C LEU A 236 6.44 -2.28 0.11
N ARG A 237 5.65 -1.21 0.31
CA ARG A 237 5.69 -0.39 1.52
C ARG A 237 5.30 -1.15 2.79
N SER A 238 4.59 -2.28 2.71
CA SER A 238 4.32 -3.11 3.90
C SER A 238 5.52 -3.95 4.34
N THR A 239 6.52 -4.11 3.47
CA THR A 239 7.67 -4.99 3.69
C THR A 239 8.98 -4.21 3.77
N LEU A 240 9.07 -3.11 3.04
CA LEU A 240 10.25 -2.25 2.92
C LEU A 240 9.93 -0.84 3.41
N ASP A 241 10.95 -0.15 3.92
CA ASP A 241 10.86 1.29 4.20
C ASP A 241 10.91 2.10 2.89
N CYS A 242 9.76 2.17 2.23
CA CYS A 242 9.56 2.90 0.98
C CYS A 242 9.05 4.31 1.27
N VAL A 243 9.76 5.33 0.77
CA VAL A 243 9.34 6.73 0.84
C VAL A 243 8.74 7.14 -0.49
N PHE A 244 7.46 7.51 -0.49
CA PHE A 244 6.79 8.08 -1.66
C PHE A 244 7.49 9.37 -2.11
N ILE A 245 7.76 9.51 -3.40
CA ILE A 245 8.31 10.74 -3.98
C ILE A 245 7.21 11.51 -4.73
N ALA A 246 6.62 10.87 -5.74
CA ALA A 246 5.68 11.53 -6.63
C ALA A 246 4.77 10.55 -7.37
N SER A 247 3.65 11.07 -7.84
CA SER A 247 2.82 10.41 -8.84
C SER A 247 3.25 10.89 -10.22
N VAL A 248 3.53 9.95 -11.12
CA VAL A 248 4.07 10.23 -12.46
C VAL A 248 3.04 9.78 -13.51
N LYS A 249 2.79 10.65 -14.48
CA LYS A 249 1.88 10.40 -15.61
C LYS A 249 2.68 10.24 -16.90
N GLY A 250 2.32 9.24 -17.70
CA GLY A 250 2.90 9.03 -19.04
C GLY A 250 4.27 8.33 -19.01
N PRO A 251 4.86 8.04 -20.18
CA PRO A 251 6.14 7.33 -20.29
C PRO A 251 7.32 8.17 -19.81
N ALA A 252 8.49 7.54 -19.66
CA ALA A 252 9.73 8.27 -19.39
C ALA A 252 10.02 9.25 -20.54
N LEU A 253 10.35 10.50 -20.20
CA LEU A 253 10.69 11.53 -21.19
C LEU A 253 12.09 11.34 -21.79
N VAL A 254 12.94 10.56 -21.12
CA VAL A 254 14.26 10.18 -21.61
C VAL A 254 14.12 8.78 -22.22
N HIS A 255 14.20 8.71 -23.54
CA HIS A 255 14.37 7.43 -24.21
C HIS A 255 15.77 6.90 -23.86
N GLY A 256 15.84 5.80 -23.11
CA GLY A 256 17.07 5.03 -23.06
C GLY A 256 17.39 4.56 -24.48
N GLU A 257 18.66 4.59 -24.88
CA GLU A 257 19.07 3.89 -26.08
C GLU A 257 18.53 2.45 -26.03
N PRO A 258 18.04 1.89 -27.15
CA PRO A 258 17.55 0.53 -27.17
C PRO A 258 18.65 -0.40 -26.68
N GLN A 259 18.50 -0.87 -25.45
CA GLN A 259 19.45 -1.75 -24.79
C GLN A 259 19.50 -3.02 -25.64
N LYS A 260 20.60 -3.22 -26.38
CA LYS A 260 20.90 -4.51 -27.02
C LYS A 260 20.78 -5.54 -25.92
N SER A 261 19.82 -6.45 -26.05
CA SER A 261 19.51 -7.50 -25.08
C SER A 261 20.74 -8.40 -24.89
N SER A 262 21.65 -7.98 -24.01
CA SER A 262 22.56 -8.90 -23.35
C SER A 262 21.77 -9.48 -22.20
N THR A 263 21.05 -10.56 -22.49
CA THR A 263 20.51 -11.44 -21.48
C THR A 263 21.69 -12.15 -20.82
N ARG A 264 22.43 -11.47 -19.95
CA ARG A 264 23.20 -12.16 -18.92
C ARG A 264 22.19 -12.65 -17.90
N SER A 265 21.75 -13.88 -18.12
CA SER A 265 21.16 -14.74 -17.09
C SER A 265 22.08 -14.68 -15.87
N PHE A 266 21.56 -14.21 -14.73
CA PHE A 266 22.29 -14.23 -13.47
C PHE A 266 22.35 -15.67 -12.98
N GLY A 267 23.45 -16.36 -13.28
CA GLY A 267 23.65 -17.75 -12.87
C GLY A 267 24.93 -18.43 -13.36
N ASP A 268 25.65 -17.89 -14.35
CA ASP A 268 26.86 -18.56 -14.83
C ASP A 268 28.06 -18.23 -13.94
N PRO A 269 28.70 -19.23 -13.31
CA PRO A 269 29.94 -19.02 -12.59
C PRO A 269 31.02 -18.60 -13.58
N VAL A 270 31.75 -17.53 -13.24
CA VAL A 270 32.93 -17.10 -13.99
C VAL A 270 33.97 -18.22 -13.87
N ASP A 271 34.14 -18.97 -14.96
CA ASP A 271 35.14 -20.02 -15.08
C ASP A 271 36.53 -19.37 -15.21
N ASN A 272 37.14 -19.08 -14.06
CA ASN A 272 38.54 -18.63 -13.99
C ASN A 272 39.47 -19.81 -14.25
N ARG A 273 39.63 -20.16 -15.54
CA ARG A 273 40.72 -21.00 -16.02
C ARG A 273 41.31 -20.40 -17.28
N GLN A 274 42.36 -19.59 -17.11
CA GLN A 274 43.59 -19.62 -17.92
C GLN A 274 44.44 -18.38 -17.64
N ALA A 275 45.59 -18.58 -17.02
CA ALA A 275 46.88 -18.04 -17.47
C ALA A 275 47.97 -18.55 -16.52
N ASP A 276 48.57 -19.69 -16.86
CA ASP A 276 49.94 -20.03 -16.46
C ASP A 276 50.47 -21.08 -17.43
N GLN A 277 50.84 -20.63 -18.64
CA GLN A 277 51.84 -21.28 -19.50
C GLN A 277 52.51 -20.23 -20.40
N ALA A 278 53.86 -20.24 -20.36
CA ALA A 278 54.85 -19.51 -21.18
C ALA A 278 54.90 -17.97 -20.99
N ALA A 279 56.03 -17.35 -20.64
CA ALA A 279 57.43 -17.68 -20.90
C ALA A 279 58.33 -17.43 -19.67
#